data_AF-A0A535X6E0-F1
#
_entry.id   AF-A0A535X6E0-F1
#
_cell.length_a   1.000
_cell.length_b   1.000
_cell.length_c   1.000
_cell.angle_alpha   90.00
_cell.angle_beta   90.00
_cell.angle_gamma   90.00
#
_symmetry.space_group_name_H-M   'P 1'
#
loop_
_entity.id
_entity.type
_entity.pdbx_description
1 polymer ?
#
loop_
_entity_poly.entity_id
_entity_poly.type
_entity_poly.pdbx_seq_one_letter_code
_entity_poly.pdbx_strand_id
1 'polypeptide(L)'
;PEQAGLSTPCPEFDVRALVNHVVYDLRTFKAMLAGEQRASPDVDLIGDDWSAAYRSAADSLLDAWRERGLAGTLQLQMGEVPPSWAASQHLADVAVHAWDIARAT
;
A
#
# COMPACT_ATOMS: atom_id res chain seq x y z
N PRO A 1 -8.11 -17.90 0.93
CA PRO A 1 -9.51 -17.96 0.41
C PRO A 1 -9.56 -18.76 -0.89
N GLU A 2 -10.71 -19.36 -1.25
CA GLU A 2 -10.86 -20.10 -2.52
C GLU A 2 -10.57 -19.23 -3.75
N GLN A 3 -10.90 -17.94 -3.66
CA GLN A 3 -10.70 -16.95 -4.72
C GLN A 3 -9.25 -16.44 -4.84
N ALA A 4 -8.33 -16.94 -4.03
CA ALA A 4 -6.95 -16.43 -3.93
C ALA A 4 -6.20 -16.44 -5.27
N GLY A 5 -6.43 -17.46 -6.11
CA GLY A 5 -5.77 -17.62 -7.40
C GLY A 5 -6.53 -17.06 -8.59
N LEU A 6 -7.63 -16.31 -8.38
CA LEU A 6 -8.36 -15.69 -9.49
C LEU A 6 -7.54 -14.54 -10.09
N SER A 7 -7.57 -14.42 -11.42
CA SER A 7 -6.92 -13.32 -12.13
C SER A 7 -7.60 -11.99 -11.82
N THR A 8 -6.80 -10.93 -11.64
CA THR A 8 -7.32 -9.57 -11.46
C THR A 8 -7.28 -8.79 -12.79
N PRO A 9 -7.95 -7.63 -12.90
CA PRO A 9 -7.79 -6.73 -14.05
C PRO A 9 -6.36 -6.22 -14.24
N CYS A 10 -5.54 -6.22 -13.18
CA CYS A 10 -4.11 -5.97 -13.23
C CYS A 10 -3.39 -7.30 -13.54
N PRO A 11 -2.96 -7.55 -14.79
CA PRO A 11 -2.56 -8.89 -15.25
C PRO A 11 -1.33 -9.46 -14.54
N GLU A 12 -0.55 -8.61 -13.87
CA GLU A 12 0.59 -9.01 -13.05
C GLU A 12 0.20 -9.74 -11.75
N PHE A 13 -1.05 -9.64 -11.32
CA PHE A 13 -1.49 -10.14 -10.02
C PHE A 13 -2.71 -11.08 -10.10
N ASP A 14 -2.61 -12.20 -9.39
CA ASP A 14 -3.80 -12.88 -8.85
C ASP A 14 -4.29 -12.15 -7.58
N VAL A 15 -5.45 -12.54 -7.06
CA VAL A 15 -6.05 -11.87 -5.88
C VAL A 15 -5.10 -11.89 -4.67
N ARG A 16 -4.42 -13.01 -4.39
CA ARG A 16 -3.48 -13.09 -3.25
C ARG A 16 -2.31 -12.13 -3.45
N ALA A 17 -1.71 -12.13 -4.64
CA ALA A 17 -0.59 -11.28 -4.98
C ALA A 17 -0.98 -9.81 -4.92
N LEU A 18 -2.18 -9.44 -5.37
CA LEU A 18 -2.67 -8.07 -5.31
C LEU A 18 -2.93 -7.61 -3.87
N VAL A 19 -3.52 -8.46 -3.03
CA VAL A 19 -3.70 -8.16 -1.59
C VAL A 19 -2.33 -7.99 -0.91
N ASN A 20 -1.35 -8.84 -1.24
CA ASN A 20 0.01 -8.71 -0.73
C ASN A 20 0.66 -7.39 -1.18
N HIS A 21 0.48 -7.01 -2.45
CA HIS A 21 0.96 -5.76 -3.02
C HIS A 21 0.40 -4.55 -2.28
N VAL A 22 -0.91 -4.49 -2.01
CA VAL A 22 -1.52 -3.40 -1.25
C VAL A 22 -0.88 -3.27 0.14
N VAL A 23 -0.66 -4.38 0.86
CA VAL A 23 0.01 -4.35 2.17
C VAL A 23 1.48 -3.92 2.06
N TYR A 24 2.17 -4.34 1.02
CA TYR A 24 3.53 -3.91 0.72
C TYR A 24 3.61 -2.41 0.47
N ASP A 25 2.68 -1.84 -0.28
CA ASP A 25 2.66 -0.42 -0.62
C ASP A 25 2.36 0.45 0.61
N LEU A 26 1.42 0.04 1.46
CA LEU A 26 1.16 0.71 2.73
C LEU A 26 2.42 0.81 3.61
N ARG A 27 3.20 -0.28 3.68
CA ARG A 27 4.46 -0.32 4.43
C ARG A 27 5.56 0.50 3.77
N THR A 28 5.63 0.48 2.44
CA THR A 28 6.58 1.28 1.66
C THR A 28 6.36 2.77 1.90
N PHE A 29 5.11 3.21 1.90
CA PHE A 29 4.76 4.59 2.18
C PHE A 29 5.04 4.99 3.63
N LYS A 30 4.82 4.10 4.60
CA LYS A 30 5.21 4.37 5.98
C LYS A 30 6.73 4.57 6.10
N ALA A 31 7.52 3.66 5.51
CA ALA A 31 8.97 3.76 5.51
C ALA A 31 9.45 5.06 4.85
N MET A 32 8.82 5.45 3.72
CA MET A 32 9.08 6.71 3.04
C MET A 32 8.88 7.93 3.96
N LEU A 33 7.79 7.97 4.74
CA LEU A 33 7.55 9.07 5.69
C LEU A 33 8.57 9.11 6.83
N ALA A 34 9.11 7.95 7.23
CA ALA A 34 10.16 7.82 8.24
C ALA A 34 11.58 8.07 7.69
N GLY A 35 11.75 8.25 6.37
CA GLY A 35 13.07 8.31 5.73
C GLY A 35 13.81 6.98 5.75
N GLU A 36 13.09 5.87 5.89
CA GLU A 36 13.61 4.51 5.95
C GLU A 36 13.63 3.82 4.58
N GLN A 37 14.41 2.76 4.47
CA GLN A 37 14.45 1.91 3.28
C GLN A 37 13.14 1.11 3.16
N ARG A 38 12.57 1.04 1.94
CA ARG A 38 11.43 0.15 1.67
C ARG A 38 11.79 -1.33 1.87
N ALA A 39 10.79 -2.14 2.20
CA ALA A 39 10.93 -3.59 2.26
C ALA A 39 11.24 -4.20 0.87
N SER A 40 11.70 -5.45 0.84
CA SER A 40 11.80 -6.21 -0.42
C SER A 40 10.38 -6.52 -0.94
N PRO A 41 10.12 -6.38 -2.25
CA PRO A 41 8.80 -6.64 -2.83
C PRO A 41 8.39 -8.13 -2.79
N ASP A 42 9.36 -9.04 -2.68
CA ASP A 42 9.13 -10.49 -2.84
C ASP A 42 8.86 -11.23 -1.52
N VAL A 43 8.35 -10.54 -0.50
CA VAL A 43 8.05 -11.14 0.81
C VAL A 43 6.55 -11.36 0.96
N ASP A 44 6.15 -12.51 1.51
CA ASP A 44 4.78 -12.72 1.97
C ASP A 44 4.52 -11.89 3.22
N LEU A 45 3.65 -10.88 3.09
CA LEU A 45 3.31 -9.92 4.14
C LEU A 45 1.95 -10.17 4.76
N ILE A 46 1.15 -11.07 4.18
CA ILE A 46 -0.26 -11.23 4.52
C ILE A 46 -0.54 -12.54 5.23
N GLY A 47 0.32 -13.56 5.06
CA GLY A 47 0.14 -14.87 5.68
C GLY A 47 -1.25 -15.45 5.41
N ASP A 48 -1.88 -15.96 6.46
CA ASP A 48 -3.23 -16.54 6.41
C ASP A 48 -4.35 -15.54 6.74
N ASP A 49 -4.08 -14.54 7.61
CA ASP A 49 -5.06 -13.50 7.98
C ASP A 49 -4.80 -12.19 7.23
N TRP A 50 -5.33 -12.15 6.00
CA TRP A 50 -5.13 -11.04 5.07
C TRP A 50 -5.75 -9.74 5.60
N SER A 51 -6.88 -9.85 6.31
CA SER A 51 -7.58 -8.69 6.86
C SER A 51 -6.81 -8.07 8.01
N ALA A 52 -6.26 -8.88 8.91
CA ALA A 52 -5.42 -8.38 10.00
C ALA A 52 -4.14 -7.72 9.47
N ALA A 53 -3.49 -8.34 8.47
CA ALA A 53 -2.30 -7.77 7.84
C ALA A 53 -2.58 -6.39 7.22
N TYR A 54 -3.66 -6.27 6.44
CA TYR A 54 -4.08 -4.99 5.86
C TYR A 54 -4.37 -3.94 6.94
N ARG A 55 -5.21 -4.24 7.93
CA ARG A 55 -5.57 -3.28 8.99
C ARG A 55 -4.33 -2.80 9.75
N SER A 56 -3.44 -3.72 10.12
CA SER A 56 -2.21 -3.36 10.83
C SER A 56 -1.33 -2.41 10.03
N ALA A 57 -1.18 -2.65 8.71
CA ALA A 57 -0.38 -1.79 7.84
C ALA A 57 -1.06 -0.43 7.60
N ALA A 58 -2.38 -0.43 7.39
CA ALA A 58 -3.17 0.78 7.19
C ALA A 58 -3.15 1.69 8.42
N ASP A 59 -3.42 1.15 9.61
CA ASP A 59 -3.39 1.90 10.87
C ASP A 59 -2.00 2.50 11.11
N SER A 60 -0.94 1.71 10.90
CA SER A 60 0.44 2.18 11.02
C SER A 60 0.79 3.32 10.05
N LEU A 61 0.28 3.28 8.81
CA LEU A 61 0.50 4.35 7.84
C LEU A 61 -0.30 5.60 8.21
N LEU A 62 -1.55 5.44 8.67
CA LEU A 62 -2.39 6.55 9.11
C LEU A 62 -1.76 7.29 10.30
N ASP A 63 -1.21 6.56 11.26
CA ASP A 63 -0.50 7.18 12.39
C ASP A 63 0.74 7.95 11.92
N ALA A 64 1.53 7.38 11.02
CA ALA A 64 2.69 8.07 10.43
C ALA A 64 2.27 9.38 9.71
N TRP A 65 1.15 9.36 8.98
CA TRP A 65 0.61 10.57 8.35
C TRP A 65 0.12 11.61 9.34
N ARG A 66 -0.53 11.18 10.43
CA ARG A 66 -0.99 12.08 11.51
C ARG A 66 0.18 12.76 12.20
N GLU A 67 1.26 12.02 12.46
CA GLU A 67 2.49 12.56 13.04
C GLU A 67 3.22 13.50 12.09
N ARG A 68 3.35 13.10 10.81
CA ARG A 68 4.07 13.87 9.78
C ARG A 68 3.32 15.15 9.36
N GLY A 69 1.99 15.12 9.32
CA GLY A 69 1.17 16.21 8.82
C GLY A 69 1.37 16.53 7.33
N LEU A 70 0.63 17.53 6.82
CA LEU A 70 0.59 17.86 5.38
C LEU A 70 1.33 19.14 4.98
N ALA A 71 1.98 19.83 5.92
CA ALA A 71 2.72 21.06 5.64
C ALA A 71 4.11 20.78 5.02
N GLY A 72 4.65 21.79 4.33
CA GLY A 72 6.01 21.78 3.78
C GLY A 72 6.18 20.86 2.56
N THR A 73 7.34 20.23 2.45
CA THR A 73 7.73 19.32 1.36
C THR A 73 8.17 17.96 1.90
N LEU A 74 7.99 16.91 1.09
CA LEU A 74 8.60 15.59 1.27
C LEU A 74 9.73 15.45 0.25
N GLN A 75 10.91 15.03 0.71
CA GLN A 75 12.00 14.65 -0.18
C GLN A 75 11.83 13.19 -0.57
N LEU A 76 11.56 12.94 -1.84
CA LEU A 76 11.51 11.59 -2.41
C LEU A 76 12.57 11.45 -3.50
N GLN A 77 12.70 10.24 -4.07
CA GLN A 77 13.69 9.98 -5.11
C GLN A 77 13.49 10.82 -6.38
N MET A 78 12.25 11.21 -6.68
CA MET A 78 11.95 12.02 -7.86
C MET A 78 12.03 13.55 -7.61
N GLY A 79 12.53 14.00 -6.45
CA GLY A 79 12.59 15.40 -6.03
C GLY A 79 11.77 15.77 -4.77
N GLU A 80 11.52 17.06 -4.58
CA GLU A 80 10.63 17.56 -3.53
C GLU A 80 9.18 17.60 -4.01
N VAL A 81 8.26 17.07 -3.21
CA VAL A 81 6.81 17.10 -3.51
C VAL A 81 5.99 17.60 -2.34
N PRO A 82 4.80 18.18 -2.59
CA PRO A 82 3.83 18.43 -1.52
C PRO A 82 3.40 17.12 -0.85
N PRO A 83 3.32 17.05 0.48
CA PRO A 83 2.83 15.85 1.18
C PRO A 83 1.40 15.47 0.78
N SER A 84 0.56 16.46 0.46
CA SER A 84 -0.80 16.22 -0.06
C SER A 84 -0.81 15.47 -1.39
N TRP A 85 0.18 15.70 -2.25
CA TRP A 85 0.32 14.95 -3.50
C TRP A 85 0.65 13.49 -3.21
N ALA A 86 1.62 13.22 -2.33
CA ALA A 86 1.97 11.85 -1.94
C ALA A 86 0.76 11.13 -1.33
N ALA A 87 0.08 11.74 -0.36
CA ALA A 87 -1.14 11.17 0.22
C ALA A 87 -2.23 10.85 -0.84
N SER A 88 -2.36 11.72 -1.86
CA SER A 88 -3.31 11.49 -2.96
C SER A 88 -2.90 10.30 -3.84
N GLN A 89 -1.60 10.10 -4.09
CA GLN A 89 -1.11 8.92 -4.81
C GLN A 89 -1.41 7.64 -4.03
N HIS A 90 -1.18 7.63 -2.71
CA HIS A 90 -1.45 6.45 -1.88
C HIS A 90 -2.95 6.12 -1.88
N LEU A 91 -3.81 7.14 -1.81
CA LEU A 91 -5.25 6.96 -1.87
C LEU A 91 -5.70 6.39 -3.22
N ALA A 92 -5.14 6.89 -4.32
CA ALA A 92 -5.45 6.42 -5.66
C ALA A 92 -5.08 4.94 -5.83
N ASP A 93 -3.89 4.56 -5.37
CA ASP A 93 -3.39 3.17 -5.39
C ASP A 93 -4.36 2.21 -4.68
N VAL A 94 -4.66 2.50 -3.40
CA VAL A 94 -5.59 1.69 -2.60
C VAL A 94 -6.98 1.61 -3.24
N ALA A 95 -7.48 2.72 -3.79
CA ALA A 95 -8.81 2.76 -4.41
C ALA A 95 -8.87 1.91 -5.69
N VAL A 96 -7.86 1.99 -6.55
CA VAL A 96 -7.78 1.22 -7.79
C VAL A 96 -7.65 -0.27 -7.47
N HIS A 97 -6.76 -0.65 -6.56
CA HIS A 97 -6.55 -2.05 -6.23
C HIS A 97 -7.69 -2.68 -5.41
N ALA A 98 -8.39 -1.88 -4.60
CA ALA A 98 -9.65 -2.32 -4.00
C ALA A 98 -10.71 -2.64 -5.07
N TRP A 99 -10.79 -1.83 -6.14
CA TRP A 99 -11.68 -2.11 -7.27
C TRP A 99 -11.26 -3.36 -8.05
N ASP A 100 -9.96 -3.55 -8.29
CA ASP A 100 -9.43 -4.73 -8.96
C ASP A 100 -9.77 -6.03 -8.20
N ILE A 101 -9.59 -6.03 -6.88
CA ILE A 101 -9.95 -7.16 -6.01
C ILE A 101 -11.46 -7.40 -6.08
N ALA A 102 -12.27 -6.35 -5.89
CA ALA A 102 -13.74 -6.47 -5.91
C ALA A 102 -14.29 -6.91 -7.28
N ARG A 103 -13.56 -6.68 -8.36
CA ARG A 103 -13.93 -7.16 -9.70
C ARG A 103 -13.55 -8.62 -9.94
N ALA A 104 -12.51 -9.09 -9.27
CA ALA A 104 -12.03 -10.47 -9.38
C ALA A 104 -12.80 -11.45 -8.47
N THR A 105 -13.42 -10.96 -7.38
CA THR A 105 -14.10 -11.76 -6.35
C THR A 105 -15.60 -11.52 -6.29
#